data_AF-A0A850I7N6-F1
#
_entry.id   AF-A0A850I7N6-F1
#
_cell.length_a   1.000
_cell.length_b   1.000
_cell.length_c   1.000
_cell.angle_alpha   90.00
_cell.angle_beta   90.00
_cell.angle_gamma   90.00
#
_symmetry.space_group_name_H-M   'P 1'
#
loop_
_entity.id
_entity.type
_entity.pdbx_description
1 polymer ?
#
loop_
_entity_poly.entity_id
_entity_poly.type
_entity_poly.pdbx_seq_one_letter_code
_entity_poly.pdbx_strand_id
1 'polypeptide(L)'
;MTTATKKLHPADAADLALIPACKKFTATILKANKPQTTEHDSLAAARIEAARLNATANNSRKALVYAITAEGRAILVPALYGRTPADAGSEAAKADDKARDAAKAAKPAKAAKAEKQAKPAKKAKAAKPAKKAKPEGKSKVEIVIAMLLRKKPVTRADIAEAVAWPAINIKAICTRKGMKLKQAADGTLSASAPK
;
A
#
# COMPACT_ATOMS: atom_id res chain seq x y z
N MET A 1 -16.40 8.00 -17.18
CA MET A 1 -15.70 6.98 -16.35
C MET A 1 -16.73 5.96 -15.92
N THR A 2 -16.69 4.74 -16.46
CA THR A 2 -17.62 3.66 -16.11
C THR A 2 -17.17 3.02 -14.80
N THR A 3 -17.85 3.35 -13.71
CA THR A 3 -17.73 2.61 -12.45
C THR A 3 -18.26 1.20 -12.69
N ALA A 4 -17.37 0.20 -12.70
CA ALA A 4 -17.77 -1.19 -12.69
C ALA A 4 -18.50 -1.46 -11.36
N THR A 5 -19.83 -1.40 -11.39
CA THR A 5 -20.71 -1.86 -10.30
C THR A 5 -20.44 -3.35 -10.16
N LYS A 6 -19.58 -3.72 -9.21
CA LYS A 6 -19.27 -5.12 -8.93
C LYS A 6 -20.58 -5.80 -8.57
N LYS A 7 -21.05 -6.72 -9.42
CA LYS A 7 -22.28 -7.47 -9.21
C LYS A 7 -22.18 -8.16 -7.85
N LEU A 8 -23.03 -7.78 -6.91
CA LEU A 8 -23.03 -8.33 -5.56
C LEU A 8 -23.43 -9.81 -5.67
N HIS A 9 -22.67 -10.71 -5.04
CA HIS A 9 -23.04 -12.12 -5.04
C HIS A 9 -24.33 -12.29 -4.20
N PRO A 10 -25.29 -13.15 -4.60
CA PRO A 10 -26.52 -13.34 -3.85
C PRO A 10 -26.28 -13.76 -2.39
N ALA A 11 -25.22 -14.52 -2.11
CA ALA A 11 -24.82 -14.86 -0.74
C ALA A 11 -24.42 -13.61 0.07
N ASP A 12 -23.65 -12.69 -0.52
CA ASP A 12 -23.29 -11.42 0.14
C ASP A 12 -24.55 -10.59 0.42
N ALA A 13 -25.54 -10.59 -0.49
CA ALA A 13 -26.79 -9.86 -0.29
C ALA A 13 -27.61 -10.39 0.91
N ALA A 14 -27.70 -11.71 1.02
CA ALA A 14 -28.37 -12.38 2.14
C ALA A 14 -27.67 -12.08 3.47
N ASP A 15 -26.33 -12.14 3.49
CA ASP A 15 -25.55 -11.82 4.67
C ASP A 15 -25.72 -10.36 5.10
N LEU A 16 -25.75 -9.41 4.16
CA LEU A 16 -25.97 -7.99 4.49
C LEU A 16 -27.34 -7.75 5.14
N ALA A 17 -28.37 -8.50 4.76
CA ALA A 17 -29.70 -8.40 5.36
C ALA A 17 -29.74 -8.86 6.83
N LEU A 18 -28.77 -9.68 7.27
CA LEU A 18 -28.68 -10.19 8.63
C LEU A 18 -27.93 -9.24 9.60
N ILE A 19 -27.17 -8.28 9.08
CA ILE A 19 -26.38 -7.34 9.90
C ILE A 19 -27.24 -6.58 10.93
N PRO A 20 -28.44 -6.07 10.62
CA PRO A 20 -29.27 -5.34 11.61
C PRO A 20 -29.72 -6.21 12.79
N ALA A 21 -29.83 -7.53 12.61
CA ALA A 21 -30.21 -8.46 13.66
C ALA A 21 -29.02 -8.86 14.56
N CYS A 22 -27.78 -8.52 14.18
CA CYS A 22 -26.59 -8.86 14.94
C CYS A 22 -26.43 -7.93 16.15
N LYS A 23 -26.22 -8.53 17.33
CA LYS A 23 -26.00 -7.79 18.60
C LYS A 23 -24.53 -7.63 18.97
N LYS A 24 -23.64 -8.31 18.26
CA LYS A 24 -22.20 -8.30 18.50
C LYS A 24 -21.46 -7.98 17.21
N PHE A 25 -20.41 -7.19 17.35
CA PHE A 25 -19.54 -6.77 16.26
C PHE A 25 -18.09 -6.95 16.68
N THR A 26 -17.22 -7.33 15.75
CA THR A 26 -15.80 -7.46 16.01
C THR A 26 -14.99 -6.59 15.06
N ALA A 27 -13.95 -5.94 15.58
CA ALA A 27 -12.98 -5.21 14.79
C ALA A 27 -11.64 -5.94 14.86
N THR A 28 -11.14 -6.37 13.69
CA THR A 28 -9.97 -7.23 13.57
C THR A 28 -8.91 -6.61 12.66
N ILE A 29 -7.67 -6.54 13.13
CA ILE A 29 -6.51 -6.16 12.30
C ILE A 29 -5.37 -7.16 12.48
N LEU A 30 -4.58 -7.42 11.44
CA LEU A 30 -3.32 -8.15 11.62
C LEU A 30 -2.24 -7.17 12.09
N LYS A 31 -1.78 -7.30 13.33
CA LYS A 31 -0.66 -6.54 13.90
C LYS A 31 0.51 -7.51 14.14
N ALA A 32 1.68 -7.19 13.58
CA ALA A 32 2.86 -8.07 13.67
C ALA A 32 2.57 -9.54 13.26
N ASN A 33 1.81 -9.73 12.17
CA ASN A 33 1.33 -11.03 11.69
C ASN A 33 0.44 -11.84 12.65
N LYS A 34 -0.01 -11.24 13.76
CA LYS A 34 -1.00 -11.83 14.66
C LYS A 34 -2.34 -11.09 14.53
N PRO A 35 -3.48 -11.79 14.51
CA PRO A 35 -4.78 -11.14 14.56
C PRO A 35 -4.97 -10.49 15.93
N GLN A 36 -5.31 -9.21 15.93
CA GLN A 36 -5.80 -8.49 17.09
C GLN A 36 -7.28 -8.19 16.84
N THR A 37 -8.14 -8.82 17.65
CA THR A 37 -9.60 -8.72 17.56
C THR A 37 -10.14 -8.05 18.81
N THR A 38 -11.11 -7.16 18.65
CA THR A 38 -11.85 -6.53 19.75
C THR A 38 -13.34 -6.71 19.51
N GLU A 39 -14.10 -6.97 20.57
CA GLU A 39 -15.57 -7.17 20.50
C GLU A 39 -16.30 -5.92 20.98
N HIS A 40 -17.45 -5.63 20.36
CA HIS A 40 -18.26 -4.44 20.60
C HIS A 40 -19.75 -4.76 20.43
N ASP A 41 -20.60 -4.10 21.21
CA ASP A 41 -22.06 -4.31 21.16
C ASP A 41 -22.76 -3.47 20.08
N SER A 42 -22.02 -2.61 19.36
CA SER A 42 -22.57 -1.81 18.28
C SER A 42 -21.62 -1.66 17.10
N LEU A 43 -22.21 -1.52 15.91
CA LEU A 43 -21.49 -1.29 14.66
C LEU A 43 -20.71 0.03 14.67
N ALA A 44 -21.26 1.07 15.33
CA ALA A 44 -20.58 2.36 15.48
C ALA A 44 -19.32 2.25 16.34
N ALA A 45 -19.40 1.57 17.49
CA ALA A 45 -18.25 1.34 18.36
C ALA A 45 -17.16 0.51 17.66
N ALA A 46 -17.55 -0.57 16.97
CA ALA A 46 -16.61 -1.38 16.19
C ALA A 46 -15.89 -0.58 15.09
N ARG A 47 -16.56 0.39 14.46
CA ARG A 47 -15.94 1.29 13.46
C ARG A 47 -14.93 2.26 14.07
N ILE A 48 -15.26 2.85 15.22
CA ILE A 48 -14.34 3.73 15.96
C ILE A 48 -13.08 2.94 16.35
N GLU A 49 -13.26 1.73 16.86
CA GLU A 49 -12.13 0.89 17.25
C GLU A 49 -11.33 0.41 16.03
N ALA A 50 -11.98 0.07 14.91
CA ALA A 50 -11.29 -0.23 13.66
C ALA A 50 -10.40 0.94 13.20
N ALA A 51 -10.85 2.19 13.36
CA ALA A 51 -10.04 3.37 13.07
C ALA A 51 -8.83 3.51 14.02
N ARG A 52 -9.00 3.21 15.32
CA ARG A 52 -7.89 3.18 16.29
C ARG A 52 -6.89 2.06 16.00
N LEU A 53 -7.37 0.87 15.65
CA LEU A 53 -6.56 -0.27 15.25
C LEU A 53 -5.73 0.08 14.00
N ASN A 54 -6.33 0.76 13.01
CA ASN A 54 -5.60 1.25 11.84
C ASN A 54 -4.44 2.19 12.19
N ALA A 55 -4.66 3.12 13.13
CA ALA A 55 -3.64 4.07 13.55
C ALA A 55 -2.49 3.38 14.30
N THR A 56 -2.79 2.38 15.12
CA THR A 56 -1.81 1.73 16.01
C THR A 56 -1.07 0.55 15.37
N ALA A 57 -1.64 -0.09 14.36
CA ALA A 57 -1.02 -1.26 13.73
C ALA A 57 0.11 -0.89 12.75
N ASN A 58 0.17 0.37 12.32
CA ASN A 58 1.16 0.96 11.39
C ASN A 58 1.56 0.00 10.26
N ASN A 59 0.57 -0.66 9.68
CA ASN A 59 0.73 -1.51 8.53
C ASN A 59 -0.26 -1.06 7.46
N SER A 60 0.05 -1.34 6.21
CA SER A 60 -0.79 -0.91 5.08
C SER A 60 -2.13 -1.67 5.00
N ARG A 61 -2.48 -2.48 6.00
CA ARG A 61 -3.74 -3.23 6.05
C ARG A 61 -4.76 -2.41 6.85
N LYS A 62 -6.02 -2.58 6.49
CA LYS A 62 -7.13 -1.97 7.21
C LYS A 62 -7.75 -3.00 8.15
N ALA A 63 -8.19 -2.53 9.30
CA ALA A 63 -9.04 -3.26 10.21
C ALA A 63 -10.34 -3.60 9.49
N LEU A 64 -10.79 -4.83 9.69
CA LEU A 64 -12.04 -5.37 9.16
C LEU A 64 -13.06 -5.38 10.29
N VAL A 65 -14.29 -4.99 9.97
CA VAL A 65 -15.42 -5.03 10.91
C VAL A 65 -16.33 -6.18 10.52
N TYR A 66 -16.63 -7.07 11.46
CA TYR A 66 -17.56 -8.18 11.28
C TYR A 66 -18.78 -8.01 12.17
N ALA A 67 -19.95 -8.36 11.66
CA ALA A 67 -21.17 -8.55 12.44
C ALA A 67 -21.25 -10.04 12.80
N ILE A 68 -21.55 -10.34 14.07
CA ILE A 68 -21.65 -11.71 14.56
C ILE A 68 -23.13 -12.06 14.73
N THR A 69 -23.58 -13.05 13.97
CA THR A 69 -24.93 -13.60 14.06
C THR A 69 -25.12 -14.39 15.36
N ALA A 70 -26.35 -14.67 15.75
CA ALA A 70 -26.65 -15.53 16.91
C ALA A 70 -26.06 -16.94 16.77
N GLU A 71 -25.89 -17.43 15.53
CA GLU A 71 -25.25 -18.70 15.19
C GLU A 71 -23.71 -18.64 15.26
N GLY A 72 -23.12 -17.49 15.63
CA GLY A 72 -21.68 -17.31 15.68
C GLY A 72 -21.01 -17.06 14.33
N ARG A 73 -21.78 -16.97 13.23
CA ARG A 73 -21.22 -16.64 11.90
C ARG A 73 -20.78 -15.19 11.86
N ALA A 74 -19.59 -14.96 11.29
CA ALA A 74 -19.03 -13.63 11.09
C ALA A 74 -19.32 -13.13 9.66
N ILE A 75 -20.11 -12.07 9.57
CA ILE A 75 -20.46 -11.40 8.32
C ILE A 75 -19.57 -10.17 8.16
N LEU A 76 -18.81 -10.07 7.07
CA LEU A 76 -18.00 -8.89 6.81
C LEU A 76 -18.89 -7.68 6.53
N VAL A 77 -18.78 -6.64 7.34
CA VAL A 77 -19.55 -5.40 7.17
C VAL A 77 -18.81 -4.48 6.20
N PRO A 78 -19.40 -4.14 5.03
CA PRO A 78 -18.80 -3.19 4.11
C PRO A 78 -18.64 -1.81 4.77
N ALA A 79 -17.57 -1.09 4.42
CA ALA A 79 -17.29 0.23 4.98
C ALA A 79 -18.42 1.26 4.75
N LEU A 80 -19.20 1.10 3.67
CA LEU A 80 -20.32 1.97 3.31
C LEU A 80 -21.67 1.51 3.87
N TYR A 81 -21.72 0.36 4.54
CA TYR A 81 -22.98 -0.21 5.04
C TYR A 81 -23.65 0.72 6.06
N GLY A 82 -24.95 0.99 5.90
CA GLY A 82 -25.71 1.83 6.83
C GLY A 82 -25.28 3.30 6.92
N ARG A 83 -24.37 3.79 6.04
CA ARG A 83 -24.14 5.24 5.89
C ARG A 83 -25.27 5.83 5.07
N THR A 84 -26.08 6.68 5.69
CA THR A 84 -26.98 7.59 4.97
C THR A 84 -26.15 8.76 4.41
N PRO A 85 -26.59 9.42 3.32
CA PRO A 85 -25.88 10.59 2.78
C PRO A 85 -25.77 11.76 3.78
N ALA A 86 -26.57 11.78 4.84
CA ALA A 86 -26.41 12.71 5.96
C ALA A 86 -25.12 12.47 6.79
N ASP A 87 -24.69 11.21 6.91
CA ASP A 87 -23.46 10.81 7.60
C ASP A 87 -22.19 11.06 6.76
N ALA A 88 -22.34 11.27 5.45
CA ALA A 88 -21.26 11.69 4.55
C ALA A 88 -20.78 13.13 4.81
N GLY A 89 -21.53 13.90 5.60
CA GLY A 89 -21.19 15.27 6.00
C GLY A 89 -20.18 15.35 7.16
N SER A 90 -20.13 14.32 8.01
CA SER A 90 -19.31 14.28 9.23
C SER A 90 -17.82 14.25 8.89
N GLU A 91 -17.03 14.99 9.68
CA GLU A 91 -15.59 15.21 9.45
C GLU A 91 -14.79 13.89 9.37
N ALA A 92 -15.23 12.87 10.12
CA ALA A 92 -14.68 11.52 10.07
C ALA A 92 -14.98 10.77 8.75
N ALA A 93 -16.16 10.95 8.16
CA ALA A 93 -16.53 10.33 6.89
C ALA A 93 -15.77 10.97 5.71
N LYS A 94 -15.60 12.29 5.74
CA LYS A 94 -14.79 13.03 4.76
C LYS A 94 -13.30 12.71 4.88
N ALA A 95 -12.78 12.46 6.07
CA ALA A 95 -11.39 12.04 6.27
C ALA A 95 -11.13 10.64 5.69
N ASP A 96 -12.03 9.67 5.89
CA ASP A 96 -11.89 8.32 5.32
C ASP A 96 -12.05 8.30 3.79
N ASP A 97 -13.01 9.04 3.24
CA ASP A 97 -13.24 9.09 1.79
C ASP A 97 -12.10 9.86 1.07
N LYS A 98 -11.66 10.99 1.65
CA LYS A 98 -10.49 11.74 1.16
C LYS A 98 -9.19 10.95 1.35
N ALA A 99 -9.05 10.13 2.38
CA ALA A 99 -7.91 9.21 2.51
C ALA A 99 -7.98 8.05 1.50
N ARG A 100 -9.16 7.63 1.07
CA ARG A 100 -9.35 6.62 0.03
C ARG A 100 -9.04 7.15 -1.37
N ASP A 101 -9.48 8.37 -1.67
CA ASP A 101 -9.20 9.05 -2.94
C ASP A 101 -7.75 9.52 -2.99
N ALA A 102 -7.21 10.05 -1.88
CA ALA A 102 -5.81 10.41 -1.76
C ALA A 102 -4.89 9.18 -1.74
N ALA A 103 -5.27 8.00 -1.20
CA ALA A 103 -4.44 6.80 -1.32
C ALA A 103 -4.47 6.17 -2.72
N LYS A 104 -5.54 6.44 -3.49
CA LYS A 104 -5.61 6.07 -4.91
C LYS A 104 -4.83 7.07 -5.80
N ALA A 105 -4.66 8.32 -5.36
CA ALA A 105 -3.93 9.37 -6.07
C ALA A 105 -2.49 9.64 -5.58
N ALA A 106 -2.12 9.29 -4.35
CA ALA A 106 -0.83 9.63 -3.74
C ALA A 106 0.11 8.40 -3.66
N LYS A 107 0.91 8.25 -4.70
CA LYS A 107 2.33 7.89 -4.51
C LYS A 107 2.95 8.93 -3.55
N PRO A 108 3.73 8.52 -2.54
CA PRO A 108 4.12 9.41 -1.45
C PRO A 108 5.16 10.44 -1.91
N ALA A 109 4.73 11.69 -2.05
CA ALA A 109 5.61 12.85 -1.91
C ALA A 109 5.83 13.08 -0.41
N LYS A 110 7.00 12.68 0.09
CA LYS A 110 7.41 12.82 1.48
C LYS A 110 7.63 14.30 1.79
N ALA A 111 6.73 14.88 2.59
CA ALA A 111 6.88 16.21 3.15
C ALA A 111 8.10 16.27 4.07
N ALA A 112 8.86 17.34 3.87
CA ALA A 112 10.06 17.70 4.58
C ALA A 112 9.76 18.12 6.02
N LYS A 113 10.60 17.65 6.96
CA LYS A 113 10.78 18.26 8.27
C LYS A 113 11.65 19.50 8.09
N ALA A 114 11.12 20.67 8.40
CA ALA A 114 11.88 21.90 8.52
C ALA A 114 12.25 22.11 9.98
N GLU A 115 13.53 22.05 10.31
CA GLU A 115 14.11 22.88 11.38
C GLU A 115 15.60 23.14 11.10
N LYS A 116 15.81 24.23 10.36
CA LYS A 116 16.80 25.30 10.57
C LYS A 116 18.11 24.92 11.30
N GLN A 117 19.22 24.89 10.56
CA GLN A 117 20.41 25.71 10.87
C GLN A 117 21.35 25.89 9.65
N ALA A 118 21.65 27.16 9.41
CA ALA A 118 22.61 27.86 8.55
C ALA A 118 23.43 27.14 7.45
N LYS A 119 23.27 27.61 6.21
CA LYS A 119 24.39 27.81 5.26
C LYS A 119 24.14 29.09 4.45
N PRO A 120 25.12 29.99 4.28
CA PRO A 120 24.99 31.10 3.34
C PRO A 120 25.43 30.69 1.92
N ALA A 121 24.84 31.39 0.94
CA ALA A 121 25.31 31.64 -0.43
C ALA A 121 25.29 30.46 -1.44
N LYS A 122 25.05 30.61 -2.75
CA LYS A 122 24.42 31.58 -3.67
C LYS A 122 24.56 30.93 -5.08
N LYS A 123 23.54 31.04 -5.95
CA LYS A 123 23.56 30.74 -7.42
C LYS A 123 23.74 29.25 -7.79
N ALA A 124 23.21 28.66 -8.86
CA ALA A 124 22.60 29.16 -10.09
C ALA A 124 21.59 28.14 -10.65
N LYS A 125 20.67 28.66 -11.45
CA LYS A 125 19.64 28.02 -12.26
C LYS A 125 20.28 27.30 -13.46
N ALA A 126 20.04 26.00 -13.65
CA ALA A 126 20.32 25.33 -14.93
C ALA A 126 19.46 24.06 -15.16
N ALA A 127 18.69 24.13 -16.25
CA ALA A 127 18.20 23.11 -17.17
C ALA A 127 17.76 21.70 -16.67
N LYS A 128 16.48 21.40 -16.94
CA LYS A 128 15.95 20.03 -17.12
C LYS A 128 16.77 19.26 -18.16
N PRO A 129 17.25 18.02 -17.89
CA PRO A 129 17.70 17.15 -18.96
C PRO A 129 16.52 16.38 -19.55
N ALA A 130 16.60 16.23 -20.87
CA ALA A 130 15.61 15.66 -21.76
C ALA A 130 15.23 14.21 -21.41
N LYS A 131 13.95 13.94 -21.65
CA LYS A 131 13.28 12.64 -21.70
C LYS A 131 14.03 11.73 -22.69
N LYS A 132 14.94 10.87 -22.22
CA LYS A 132 15.54 9.80 -23.04
C LYS A 132 14.57 8.65 -23.21
N ALA A 133 14.61 8.09 -24.42
CA ALA A 133 13.68 7.13 -24.96
C ALA A 133 13.54 5.85 -24.11
N LYS A 134 12.31 5.35 -24.06
CA LYS A 134 11.91 4.06 -23.49
C LYS A 134 12.55 2.97 -24.35
N PRO A 135 13.39 2.06 -23.81
CA PRO A 135 13.81 0.89 -24.58
C PRO A 135 12.59 0.00 -24.80
N GLU A 136 12.18 -0.12 -26.06
CA GLU A 136 11.10 -0.98 -26.52
C GLU A 136 11.48 -2.46 -26.31
N GLY A 137 10.50 -3.25 -25.84
CA GLY A 137 10.52 -4.70 -25.97
C GLY A 137 11.02 -5.56 -24.80
N LYS A 138 11.72 -5.02 -23.79
CA LYS A 138 12.20 -5.83 -22.64
C LYS A 138 11.53 -5.44 -21.32
N SER A 139 11.14 -6.44 -20.54
CA SER A 139 10.55 -6.21 -19.22
C SER A 139 11.55 -5.46 -18.34
N LYS A 140 11.10 -4.53 -17.50
CA LYS A 140 11.97 -3.80 -16.56
C LYS A 140 12.86 -4.74 -15.75
N VAL A 141 12.34 -5.92 -15.41
CA VAL A 141 13.07 -6.97 -14.71
C VAL A 141 14.25 -7.48 -15.55
N GLU A 142 14.08 -7.69 -16.86
CA GLU A 142 15.15 -8.12 -17.77
C GLU A 142 16.24 -7.05 -17.93
N ILE A 143 15.86 -5.78 -17.90
CA ILE A 143 16.82 -4.66 -17.92
C ILE A 143 17.70 -4.70 -16.66
N VAL A 144 17.09 -4.89 -15.47
CA VAL A 144 17.84 -5.05 -14.21
C VAL A 144 18.79 -6.26 -14.26
N ILE A 145 18.31 -7.40 -14.76
CA ILE A 145 19.10 -8.62 -14.87
C ILE A 145 20.27 -8.43 -15.84
N ALA A 146 20.02 -7.82 -17.00
CA ALA A 146 21.06 -7.53 -17.99
C ALA A 146 22.11 -6.57 -17.44
N MET A 147 21.73 -5.61 -16.59
CA MET A 147 22.68 -4.71 -15.91
C MET A 147 23.55 -5.46 -14.90
N LEU A 148 22.97 -6.39 -14.12
CA LEU A 148 23.68 -7.15 -13.10
C LEU A 148 24.61 -8.24 -13.67
N LEU A 149 24.33 -8.72 -14.87
CA LEU A 149 25.16 -9.70 -15.59
C LEU A 149 26.30 -9.06 -16.40
N ARG A 150 26.29 -7.72 -16.57
CA ARG A 150 27.39 -7.02 -17.25
C ARG A 150 28.64 -7.02 -16.38
N LYS A 151 29.81 -7.05 -17.02
CA LYS A 151 31.13 -6.90 -16.36
C LYS A 151 31.34 -5.54 -15.69
N LYS A 152 30.50 -4.54 -16.01
CA LYS A 152 30.61 -3.20 -15.43
C LYS A 152 29.98 -3.19 -14.03
N PRO A 153 30.67 -2.66 -13.00
CA PRO A 153 30.06 -2.48 -11.69
C PRO A 153 28.85 -1.56 -11.82
N VAL A 154 27.69 -2.01 -11.30
CA VAL A 154 26.45 -1.24 -11.30
C VAL A 154 26.03 -0.96 -9.87
N THR A 155 25.71 0.28 -9.56
CA THR A 155 25.14 0.62 -8.25
C THR A 155 23.62 0.54 -8.31
N ARG A 156 23.00 0.54 -7.14
CA ARG A 156 21.54 0.61 -7.03
C ARG A 156 20.96 1.88 -7.69
N ALA A 157 21.72 2.99 -7.66
CA ALA A 157 21.32 4.25 -8.28
C ALA A 157 21.25 4.13 -9.80
N ASP A 158 22.28 3.53 -10.43
CA ASP A 158 22.32 3.32 -11.88
C ASP A 158 21.15 2.44 -12.35
N ILE A 159 20.83 1.40 -11.59
CA ILE A 159 19.71 0.50 -11.88
C ILE A 159 18.38 1.26 -11.74
N ALA A 160 18.21 2.06 -10.68
CA ALA A 160 16.99 2.84 -10.45
C ALA A 160 16.73 3.88 -11.54
N GLU A 161 17.79 4.51 -12.06
CA GLU A 161 17.74 5.44 -13.19
C GLU A 161 17.34 4.71 -14.47
N ALA A 162 17.99 3.57 -14.78
CA ALA A 162 17.77 2.84 -16.02
C ALA A 162 16.34 2.31 -16.18
N VAL A 163 15.68 1.88 -15.09
CA VAL A 163 14.30 1.33 -15.16
C VAL A 163 13.23 2.29 -14.64
N ALA A 164 13.62 3.52 -14.26
CA ALA A 164 12.77 4.52 -13.63
C ALA A 164 11.93 3.92 -12.49
N TRP A 165 12.57 3.12 -11.63
CA TRP A 165 11.94 2.42 -10.51
C TRP A 165 12.73 2.73 -9.23
N PRO A 166 12.26 3.69 -8.40
CA PRO A 166 13.05 4.21 -7.28
C PRO A 166 13.14 3.25 -6.07
N ALA A 167 12.30 2.21 -6.03
CA ALA A 167 12.20 1.26 -4.92
C ALA A 167 12.31 -0.20 -5.39
N ILE A 168 13.32 -0.50 -6.22
CA ILE A 168 13.55 -1.87 -6.71
C ILE A 168 14.08 -2.75 -5.56
N ASN A 169 13.46 -3.91 -5.39
CA ASN A 169 13.97 -5.00 -4.55
C ASN A 169 14.82 -5.95 -5.40
N ILE A 170 16.09 -5.59 -5.59
CA ILE A 170 17.05 -6.34 -6.44
C ILE A 170 17.27 -7.76 -5.91
N LYS A 171 17.32 -7.93 -4.58
CA LYS A 171 17.45 -9.24 -3.92
C LYS A 171 16.29 -10.16 -4.30
N ALA A 172 15.05 -9.67 -4.20
CA ALA A 172 13.87 -10.45 -4.59
C ALA A 172 13.84 -10.80 -6.09
N ILE A 173 14.30 -9.89 -6.96
CA ILE A 173 14.42 -10.16 -8.40
C ILE A 173 15.43 -11.28 -8.66
N CYS A 174 16.61 -11.22 -8.03
CA CYS A 174 17.63 -12.27 -8.16
C CYS A 174 17.14 -13.61 -7.61
N THR A 175 16.49 -13.65 -6.44
CA THR A 175 15.92 -14.88 -5.85
C THR A 175 14.87 -15.51 -6.76
N ARG A 176 13.93 -14.72 -7.29
CA ARG A 176 12.88 -15.22 -8.20
C ARG A 176 13.44 -15.77 -9.52
N LYS A 177 14.64 -15.34 -9.91
CA LYS A 177 15.33 -15.77 -11.12
C LYS A 177 16.44 -16.80 -10.87
N GLY A 178 16.56 -17.31 -9.64
CA GLY A 178 17.57 -18.31 -9.27
C GLY A 178 19.01 -17.79 -9.32
N MET A 179 19.21 -16.47 -9.30
CA MET A 179 20.54 -15.85 -9.39
C MET A 179 21.09 -15.52 -8.00
N LYS A 180 22.42 -15.64 -7.86
CA LYS A 180 23.14 -15.21 -6.64
C LYS A 180 23.61 -13.77 -6.81
N LEU A 181 23.06 -12.87 -5.99
CA LEU A 181 23.49 -11.48 -5.89
C LEU A 181 24.77 -11.39 -5.04
N LYS A 182 25.78 -10.70 -5.55
CA LYS A 182 27.00 -10.31 -4.84
C LYS A 182 27.01 -8.79 -4.70
N GLN A 183 27.30 -8.33 -3.49
CA GLN A 183 27.50 -6.93 -3.19
C GLN A 183 28.94 -6.76 -2.71
N ALA A 184 29.68 -5.86 -3.35
CA ALA A 184 31.03 -5.49 -2.91
C ALA A 184 30.98 -4.36 -1.88
N ALA A 185 32.09 -4.17 -1.16
CA ALA A 185 32.19 -3.19 -0.07
C ALA A 185 32.03 -1.73 -0.54
N ASP A 186 32.27 -1.48 -1.82
CA ASP A 186 32.06 -0.20 -2.52
C ASP A 186 30.58 0.08 -2.86
N GLY A 187 29.67 -0.84 -2.54
CA GLY A 187 28.24 -0.72 -2.83
C GLY A 187 27.86 -1.11 -4.26
N THR A 188 28.77 -1.67 -5.04
CA THR A 188 28.48 -2.20 -6.38
C THR A 188 27.82 -3.57 -6.30
N LEU A 189 26.95 -3.84 -7.28
CA LEU A 189 26.13 -5.05 -7.36
C LEU A 189 26.48 -5.82 -8.63
N SER A 190 26.62 -7.14 -8.47
CA SER A 190 26.74 -8.09 -9.59
C SER A 190 25.89 -9.32 -9.30
N ALA A 191 25.39 -9.97 -10.34
CA ALA A 191 24.69 -11.25 -10.20
C ALA A 191 25.35 -12.31 -11.07
N SER A 192 25.36 -13.55 -10.57
CA SER A 192 25.73 -14.71 -11.39
C SER A 192 24.47 -15.44 -11.83
N ALA A 193 24.42 -15.84 -13.10
CA ALA A 193 23.37 -16.69 -13.64
C ALA A 193 23.28 -18.02 -12.85
N PRO A 194 22.09 -18.65 -12.78
CA PRO A 194 21.99 -20.03 -12.33
C PRO A 194 22.88 -20.92 -13.20
N LYS A 195 23.58 -21.86 -12.57
CA LYS A 195 24.40 -22.86 -13.26
C LYS A 195 23.50 -23.91 -13.90
#